data_AF-A0A1I3S547-F1
#
_entry.id   AF-A0A1I3S547-F1
#
_cell.length_a   1.000
_cell.length_b   1.000
_cell.length_c   1.000
_cell.angle_alpha   90.00
_cell.angle_beta   90.00
_cell.angle_gamma   90.00
#
_symmetry.space_group_name_H-M   'P 1'
#
loop_
_entity.id
_entity.type
_entity.pdbx_description
1 polymer ?
#
loop_
_entity_poly.entity_id
_entity_poly.type
_entity_poly.pdbx_seq_one_letter_code
_entity_poly.pdbx_strand_id
1 'polypeptide(L)'
;MHRYVARANVDHYLGILKDAALTVQQRSTTTSLLVAELDKLGNDAEHLEFAESKVATSRQQVVQAASIRDSFVPGTSQRQDAERHLIHLENVHTLLDDFCQRLRNKIGPRSV
;
A
#
# COMPACT_ATOMS: atom_id res chain seq x y z
N MET A 1 -22.10 -3.71 8.48
CA MET A 1 -22.00 -3.90 7.01
C MET A 1 -20.92 -3.02 6.39
N HIS A 2 -20.87 -1.70 6.70
CA HIS A 2 -19.88 -0.76 6.13
C HIS A 2 -18.39 -1.11 6.34
N ARG A 3 -18.00 -1.69 7.48
CA ARG A 3 -16.58 -2.04 7.75
C ARG A 3 -16.01 -3.13 6.83
N TYR A 4 -16.84 -4.08 6.40
CA TYR A 4 -16.41 -5.14 5.47
C TYR A 4 -16.28 -4.62 4.05
N VAL A 5 -17.10 -3.63 3.67
CA VAL A 5 -17.02 -2.95 2.39
C VAL A 5 -15.72 -2.15 2.28
N ALA A 6 -15.35 -1.41 3.33
CA ALA A 6 -14.09 -0.65 3.32
C ALA A 6 -12.85 -1.56 3.19
N ARG A 7 -12.80 -2.70 3.89
CA ARG A 7 -11.71 -3.69 3.71
C ARG A 7 -11.65 -4.23 2.27
N ALA A 8 -12.81 -4.58 1.70
CA ALA A 8 -12.88 -5.06 0.32
C ALA A 8 -12.45 -3.99 -0.69
N ASN A 9 -12.81 -2.72 -0.46
CA ASN A 9 -12.39 -1.60 -1.31
C ASN A 9 -10.87 -1.37 -1.21
N VAL A 10 -10.28 -1.45 -0.01
CA VAL A 10 -8.82 -1.40 0.16
C VAL A 10 -8.16 -2.50 -0.66
N ASP A 11 -8.63 -3.74 -0.56
CA ASP A 11 -8.09 -4.85 -1.34
C ASP A 11 -8.23 -4.63 -2.85
N HIS A 12 -9.37 -4.12 -3.29
CA HIS A 12 -9.62 -3.80 -4.69
C HIS A 12 -8.66 -2.71 -5.21
N TYR A 13 -8.52 -1.60 -4.50
CA TYR A 13 -7.63 -0.51 -4.91
C TYR A 13 -6.16 -0.90 -4.86
N LEU A 14 -5.74 -1.69 -3.87
CA LEU A 14 -4.40 -2.29 -3.85
C LEU A 14 -4.18 -3.24 -5.03
N GLY A 15 -5.20 -3.98 -5.44
CA GLY A 15 -5.16 -4.81 -6.65
C GLY A 15 -4.90 -3.99 -7.91
N ILE A 16 -5.60 -2.85 -8.06
CA ILE A 16 -5.40 -1.91 -9.18
C ILE A 16 -3.99 -1.31 -9.13
N LEU A 17 -3.54 -0.81 -7.98
CA LEU A 17 -2.25 -0.11 -7.84
C LEU A 17 -1.01 -0.98 -8.10
N LYS A 18 -1.15 -2.31 -8.19
CA LYS A 18 -0.07 -3.20 -8.61
C LYS A 18 0.22 -3.15 -10.11
N ASP A 19 -0.71 -2.65 -10.91
CA ASP A 19 -0.53 -2.60 -12.36
C ASP A 19 0.47 -1.49 -12.74
N ALA A 20 1.61 -1.91 -13.31
CA ALA A 20 2.64 -1.02 -13.81
C ALA A 20 2.17 -0.17 -15.01
N ALA A 21 1.14 -0.61 -15.73
CA ALA A 21 0.59 0.07 -16.91
C ALA A 21 -0.36 1.22 -16.58
N LEU A 22 -0.70 1.45 -15.30
CA LEU A 22 -1.56 2.56 -14.91
C LEU A 22 -0.97 3.91 -15.34
N THR A 23 -1.81 4.76 -15.91
CA THR A 23 -1.47 6.17 -16.14
C THR A 23 -1.29 6.92 -14.83
N VAL A 24 -0.54 8.03 -14.85
CA VAL A 24 -0.35 8.90 -13.68
C VAL A 24 -1.69 9.33 -13.05
N GLN A 25 -2.67 9.70 -13.89
CA GLN A 25 -3.99 10.12 -13.43
C GLN A 25 -4.75 8.99 -12.74
N GLN A 26 -4.72 7.78 -13.29
CA GLN A 26 -5.35 6.61 -12.68
C GLN A 26 -4.70 6.27 -11.34
N ARG A 27 -3.36 6.28 -11.27
CA ARG A 27 -2.63 6.06 -10.01
C ARG A 27 -3.04 7.08 -8.96
N SER A 28 -3.02 8.37 -9.28
CA SER A 28 -3.40 9.45 -8.36
C SER A 28 -4.85 9.29 -7.85
N THR A 29 -5.77 8.94 -8.75
CA THR A 29 -7.18 8.75 -8.41
C THR A 29 -7.35 7.53 -7.50
N THR A 30 -6.75 6.39 -7.86
CA THR A 30 -6.85 5.16 -7.07
C THR A 30 -6.18 5.30 -5.70
N THR A 31 -5.04 5.99 -5.60
CA THR A 31 -4.41 6.30 -4.31
C THR A 31 -5.31 7.17 -3.43
N SER A 32 -5.97 8.17 -4.00
CA SER A 32 -6.91 9.03 -3.26
C SER A 32 -8.10 8.22 -2.72
N LEU A 33 -8.64 7.29 -3.52
CA LEU A 33 -9.70 6.38 -3.10
C LEU A 33 -9.23 5.42 -2.00
N LEU A 34 -8.02 4.87 -2.13
CA LEU A 34 -7.41 4.03 -1.10
C LEU A 34 -7.32 4.79 0.23
N VAL A 35 -6.79 6.02 0.23
CA VAL A 35 -6.68 6.84 1.44
C VAL A 35 -8.05 7.05 2.09
N ALA A 36 -9.08 7.37 1.31
CA ALA A 36 -10.43 7.55 1.84
C ALA A 36 -10.99 6.29 2.51
N GLU A 37 -10.68 5.10 1.99
CA GLU A 37 -11.09 3.84 2.65
C GLU A 37 -10.25 3.54 3.89
N LEU A 38 -8.94 3.79 3.87
CA LEU A 38 -8.08 3.64 5.04
C LEU A 38 -8.52 4.56 6.19
N ASP A 39 -8.92 5.79 5.90
CA ASP A 39 -9.40 6.73 6.92
C ASP A 39 -10.74 6.29 7.55
N LYS A 40 -11.61 5.62 6.80
CA LYS A 40 -12.83 4.99 7.37
C LYS A 40 -12.49 3.88 8.36
N LEU A 41 -11.41 3.14 8.12
CA LEU A 41 -10.94 2.06 9.00
C LEU A 41 -10.08 2.58 10.16
N GLY A 42 -9.42 3.73 10.00
CA GLY A 42 -8.41 4.26 10.93
C GLY A 42 -8.94 4.65 12.31
N ASN A 43 -10.26 4.66 12.49
CA ASN A 43 -10.88 4.96 13.77
C ASN A 43 -11.10 3.76 14.67
N ASP A 44 -11.02 2.54 14.13
CA ASP A 44 -11.31 1.31 14.85
C ASP A 44 -10.08 0.39 14.89
N ALA A 45 -9.59 0.16 16.10
CA ALA A 45 -8.43 -0.67 16.42
C ALA A 45 -8.62 -2.15 16.02
N GLU A 46 -9.85 -2.63 15.85
CA GLU A 46 -10.15 -3.98 15.33
C GLU A 46 -9.61 -4.21 13.91
N HIS A 47 -9.18 -3.14 13.23
CA HIS A 47 -8.56 -3.21 11.90
C HIS A 47 -7.04 -3.42 11.92
N LEU A 48 -6.40 -3.51 13.09
CA LEU A 48 -4.94 -3.63 13.17
C LEU A 48 -4.42 -4.87 12.44
N GLU A 49 -4.97 -6.05 12.72
CA GLU A 49 -4.54 -7.30 12.07
C GLU A 49 -4.67 -7.22 10.53
N PHE A 50 -5.75 -6.60 10.06
CA PHE A 50 -5.93 -6.34 8.63
C PHE A 50 -4.82 -5.42 8.11
N ALA A 51 -4.54 -4.30 8.77
CA ALA A 51 -3.47 -3.38 8.38
C ALA A 51 -2.10 -4.06 8.33
N GLU A 52 -1.77 -4.85 9.35
CA GLU A 52 -0.51 -5.59 9.45
C GLU A 52 -0.35 -6.58 8.29
N SER A 53 -1.42 -7.28 7.92
CA SER A 53 -1.40 -8.17 6.74
C SER A 53 -1.10 -7.42 5.44
N LYS A 54 -1.61 -6.20 5.27
CA LYS A 54 -1.36 -5.37 4.07
C LYS A 54 0.04 -4.78 4.07
N VAL A 55 0.58 -4.38 5.22
CA VAL A 55 1.98 -3.97 5.36
C VAL A 55 2.91 -5.12 5.00
N ALA A 56 2.68 -6.33 5.52
CA ALA A 56 3.49 -7.50 5.18
C ALA A 56 3.46 -7.82 3.67
N THR A 57 2.26 -7.80 3.08
CA THR A 57 2.05 -8.06 1.65
C THR A 57 2.73 -6.99 0.76
N SER A 58 2.59 -5.71 1.09
CA SER A 58 3.21 -4.62 0.33
C SER A 58 4.73 -4.64 0.45
N ARG A 59 5.28 -4.98 1.63
CA ARG A 59 6.72 -5.17 1.83
C ARG A 59 7.28 -6.26 0.90
N GLN A 60 6.59 -7.38 0.76
CA GLN A 60 7.00 -8.44 -0.17
C GLN A 60 7.00 -7.96 -1.63
N GLN A 61 6.01 -7.15 -2.02
CA GLN A 61 5.91 -6.58 -3.37
C GLN A 61 7.05 -5.59 -3.65
N VAL A 62 7.41 -4.73 -2.70
CA VAL A 62 8.55 -3.82 -2.80
C VAL A 62 9.85 -4.61 -3.00
N VAL A 63 10.07 -5.65 -2.20
CA VAL A 63 11.26 -6.52 -2.34
C VAL A 63 11.30 -7.21 -3.71
N GLN A 64 10.17 -7.72 -4.19
CA GLN A 64 10.09 -8.34 -5.50
C GLN A 64 10.36 -7.33 -6.63
N ALA A 65 9.79 -6.13 -6.56
CA ALA A 65 10.00 -5.08 -7.55
C ALA A 65 11.44 -4.59 -7.57
N ALA A 66 12.09 -4.47 -6.40
CA ALA A 66 13.51 -4.14 -6.31
C ALA A 66 14.37 -5.21 -7.00
N SER A 67 14.09 -6.49 -6.76
CA SER A 67 14.76 -7.60 -7.43
C SER A 67 14.58 -7.56 -8.96
N ILE A 68 13.37 -7.26 -9.44
CA ILE A 68 13.10 -7.08 -10.88
C ILE A 68 13.90 -5.91 -11.44
N ARG A 69 13.88 -4.75 -10.78
CA ARG A 69 14.67 -3.57 -11.18
C ARG A 69 16.15 -3.93 -11.28
N ASP A 70 16.68 -4.67 -10.30
CA ASP A 70 18.09 -5.05 -10.24
C ASP A 70 18.49 -6.12 -11.27
N SER A 71 17.52 -6.86 -11.83
CA SER A 71 17.77 -7.78 -12.95
C SER A 71 18.05 -7.06 -14.28
N PHE A 72 17.69 -5.79 -14.42
CA PHE A 72 17.94 -5.00 -15.62
C PHE A 72 19.26 -4.25 -15.57
N VAL A 73 19.93 -4.18 -16.70
CA VAL A 73 21.21 -3.46 -16.86
C VAL A 73 21.03 -1.96 -16.56
N PRO A 74 21.94 -1.34 -15.78
CA PRO A 74 21.94 0.10 -15.54
C PRO A 74 21.85 0.93 -16.82
N GLY A 75 21.05 2.00 -16.79
CA GLY A 75 20.87 2.91 -17.92
C GLY A 75 19.86 2.47 -18.98
N THR A 76 19.34 1.25 -18.91
CA THR A 76 18.29 0.78 -19.84
C THR A 76 16.93 1.38 -19.53
N SER A 77 16.08 1.52 -20.55
CA SER A 77 14.70 1.97 -20.37
C SER A 77 13.91 1.00 -19.49
N GLN A 78 14.13 -0.31 -19.62
CA GLN A 78 13.50 -1.33 -18.78
C GLN A 78 13.84 -1.12 -17.29
N ARG A 79 15.10 -0.81 -16.97
CA ARG A 79 15.49 -0.49 -15.59
C ARG A 79 14.80 0.78 -15.10
N GLN A 80 14.71 1.82 -15.93
CA GLN A 80 14.03 3.06 -15.58
C GLN A 80 12.52 2.84 -15.34
N ASP A 81 11.87 2.02 -16.15
CA ASP A 81 10.45 1.68 -15.97
C ASP A 81 10.22 0.85 -14.70
N ALA A 82 11.09 -0.12 -14.44
CA ALA A 82 11.07 -0.91 -13.20
C ALA A 82 11.33 -0.04 -11.96
N GLU A 83 12.25 0.93 -12.04
CA GLU A 83 12.51 1.91 -10.97
C GLU A 83 11.27 2.76 -10.66
N ARG A 84 10.60 3.28 -11.70
CA ARG A 84 9.36 4.06 -11.50
C ARG A 84 8.26 3.21 -10.86
N HIS A 85 8.18 1.94 -11.23
CA HIS A 85 7.22 1.01 -10.63
C HIS A 85 7.58 0.69 -9.17
N LEU A 86 8.87 0.50 -8.85
CA LEU A 86 9.35 0.31 -7.49
C LEU A 86 9.00 1.51 -6.60
N ILE A 87 9.35 2.73 -7.03
CA ILE A 87 9.03 3.97 -6.29
C ILE A 87 7.52 4.07 -6.03
N HIS A 88 6.70 3.69 -7.01
CA HIS A 88 5.25 3.66 -6.85
C HIS A 88 4.81 2.68 -5.75
N LEU A 89 5.33 1.45 -5.74
CA LEU A 89 5.02 0.48 -4.71
C LEU A 89 5.55 0.87 -3.33
N GLU A 90 6.70 1.55 -3.25
CA GLU A 90 7.22 2.11 -2.00
C GLU A 90 6.28 3.17 -1.44
N ASN A 91 5.76 4.08 -2.28
CA ASN A 91 4.77 5.06 -1.83
C ASN A 91 3.50 4.40 -1.29
N VAL A 92 3.00 3.35 -1.95
CA VAL A 92 1.84 2.58 -1.46
C VAL A 92 2.17 1.88 -0.15
N HIS A 93 3.38 1.33 -0.01
CA HIS A 93 3.83 0.71 1.23
C HIS A 93 3.85 1.71 2.39
N THR A 94 4.40 2.91 2.20
CA THR A 94 4.42 3.98 3.21
C THR A 94 3.00 4.34 3.67
N LEU A 95 2.03 4.47 2.76
CA LEU A 95 0.64 4.75 3.13
C LEU A 95 0.03 3.66 4.03
N LEU A 96 0.33 2.39 3.73
CA LEU A 96 -0.15 1.27 4.53
C LEU A 96 0.55 1.18 5.89
N ASP A 97 1.85 1.47 5.94
CA ASP A 97 2.62 1.48 7.18
C ASP A 97 2.17 2.61 8.10
N ASP A 98 1.96 3.82 7.57
CA ASP A 98 1.41 4.96 8.31
C ASP A 98 0.00 4.66 8.86
N PHE A 99 -0.86 4.03 8.06
CA PHE A 99 -2.16 3.57 8.51
C PHE A 99 -2.05 2.55 9.66
N CYS A 100 -1.16 1.57 9.50
CA CYS A 100 -0.92 0.54 10.52
C CYS A 100 -0.38 1.17 11.83
N GLN A 101 0.56 2.10 11.72
CA GLN A 101 1.13 2.79 12.87
C GLN A 101 0.08 3.67 13.59
N ARG A 102 -0.80 4.34 12.83
CA ARG A 102 -1.94 5.07 13.41
C ARG A 102 -2.82 4.15 14.26
N LEU A 103 -3.11 2.93 13.79
CA LEU A 103 -3.89 1.95 14.55
C LEU A 103 -3.14 1.42 15.78
N ARG A 104 -1.85 1.10 15.67
CA ARG A 104 -1.04 0.67 16.82
C ARG A 104 -1.01 1.70 17.94
N ASN A 105 -0.86 2.98 17.58
CA ASN A 105 -0.82 4.07 18.56
C ASN A 105 -2.15 4.20 19.33
N LYS A 106 -3.29 3.83 18.72
CA LYS A 106 -4.59 3.80 19.42
C LYS A 106 -4.71 2.64 20.42
N ILE A 107 -3.99 1.54 20.19
CA ILE A 107 -3.92 0.37 21.08
C ILE A 107 -2.75 0.53 22.08
N GLY A 108 -2.15 1.73 22.20
CA GLY A 108 -0.99 2.01 23.05
C GLY A 108 -1.05 1.33 24.43
N PRO A 109 0.12 1.01 25.03
CA PRO A 109 0.23 0.06 26.13
C PRO A 109 -0.79 0.44 27.20
N ARG A 110 -1.71 -0.49 27.52
CA ARG A 110 -2.58 -0.37 28.69
C ARG A 110 -1.67 0.07 29.84
N SER A 111 -1.78 1.34 30.23
CA SER A 111 -1.10 1.84 31.41
C SER A 111 -1.72 1.07 32.57
N VAL A 112 -0.89 0.22 33.17
CA VAL A 112 -1.16 -0.49 34.42
C VAL A 112 -1.29 0.54 35.54
#